data_AF-A0A1A0VQK7-F1
#
_entry.id   AF-A0A1A0VQK7-F1
#
_cell.length_a   1.000
_cell.length_b   1.000
_cell.length_c   1.000
_cell.angle_alpha   90.00
_cell.angle_beta   90.00
_cell.angle_gamma   90.00
#
_symmetry.space_group_name_H-M   'P 1'
#
loop_
_entity.id
_entity.type
_entity.pdbx_description
1 polymer ?
#
loop_
_entity_poly.entity_id
_entity_poly.type
_entity_poly.pdbx_seq_one_letter_code
_entity_poly.pdbx_strand_id
1 'polypeptide(L)'
;MDTAVGARLSTLDRFLPGWIAIAMIAGLLLGRLIPGLGRAVSAVEVDGISLPIAIGLLVMMYPVLAKVRYDQLDSVTGDRRLMVASIVLNWLIGPAVMFALAWLMLPDLPEYRTGLIIVGLARCIAMVIIWNDLACGDREAAAVLVALNSIFQVVMFAALGWFYLSVLPGWLGLSTTGIDVSAWQIAKSVLIFLGIPLLAGYLSRRLGERARGRGWYESRFLPRIGPWALYGLLFTIVILFALQGHQITSRPWDVARIALPLLVYFAIMWAGGYRLGILMRLGYARTTTLAFTAAGNNFELAIAVAIATYGAASGQALAGVVGPLIEVPILVALVYVSLALRPRLFGDAGSAGAERPSVLFVCVHNAGRSQMAAALLSHLAGDRIEVRSAGTEPADQINPAAIAVMAEWGIDITDVPKVLTADAVQSSAVVITMGCGDTCPHFPDVSYRDWRLRDPAGQPVEAVRAIREDIAELVRALIEELLGTTMTIEIPAGKGR
;
A
#
# COMPACT_ATOMS: atom_id res chain seq x y z
N MET A 1 2.99 -27.31 7.31
CA MET A 1 1.56 -27.04 7.48
C MET A 1 1.41 -25.54 7.54
N ASP A 2 0.66 -24.98 6.60
CA ASP A 2 0.52 -23.55 6.31
C ASP A 2 0.05 -22.70 7.50
N THR A 3 0.76 -21.62 7.82
CA THR A 3 0.18 -20.45 8.53
C THR A 3 0.87 -19.13 8.11
N ALA A 4 0.86 -18.83 6.81
CA ALA A 4 0.97 -17.45 6.35
C ALA A 4 -0.43 -16.82 6.35
N VAL A 5 -0.79 -16.12 7.44
CA VAL A 5 -1.97 -15.24 7.47
C VAL A 5 -1.48 -13.79 7.33
N GLY A 6 -0.81 -13.50 6.22
CA GLY A 6 -0.99 -12.19 5.62
C GLY A 6 -2.42 -12.16 5.11
N ALA A 7 -3.18 -11.10 5.39
CA ALA A 7 -4.53 -10.89 4.85
C ALA A 7 -4.57 -11.43 3.41
N ARG A 8 -5.20 -12.60 3.23
CA ARG A 8 -5.19 -13.27 1.93
C ARG A 8 -5.88 -12.30 1.00
N LEU A 9 -5.14 -11.74 0.04
CA LEU A 9 -5.73 -11.09 -1.13
C LEU A 9 -6.91 -11.98 -1.55
N SER A 10 -8.09 -11.39 -1.71
CA SER A 10 -9.26 -12.11 -2.20
C SER A 10 -8.83 -12.93 -3.40
N THR A 11 -9.36 -14.13 -3.59
CA THR A 11 -8.99 -15.00 -4.73
C THR A 11 -9.08 -14.22 -6.06
N LEU A 12 -9.99 -13.23 -6.13
CA LEU A 12 -10.11 -12.29 -7.24
C LEU A 12 -8.90 -11.36 -7.42
N ASP A 13 -8.38 -10.77 -6.34
CA ASP A 13 -7.24 -9.87 -6.37
C ASP A 13 -5.94 -10.62 -6.70
N ARG A 14 -5.82 -11.87 -6.22
CA ARG A 14 -4.66 -12.72 -6.52
C ARG A 14 -4.58 -13.10 -8.01
N PHE A 15 -5.72 -13.36 -8.65
CA PHE A 15 -5.79 -13.70 -10.07
C PHE A 15 -6.09 -12.49 -10.97
N LEU A 16 -6.01 -11.27 -10.44
CA LEU A 16 -6.33 -10.04 -11.17
C LEU A 16 -5.60 -9.92 -12.53
N PRO A 17 -4.28 -10.18 -12.65
CA PRO A 17 -3.62 -10.16 -13.96
C PRO A 17 -4.23 -11.16 -14.95
N GLY A 18 -4.64 -12.34 -14.46
CA GLY A 18 -5.31 -13.35 -15.28
C GLY A 18 -6.69 -12.90 -15.74
N TRP A 19 -7.48 -12.29 -14.87
CA TRP A 19 -8.78 -11.72 -15.22
C TRP A 19 -8.69 -10.59 -16.23
N ILE A 20 -7.68 -9.72 -16.10
CA ILE A 20 -7.41 -8.66 -17.08
C ILE A 20 -7.04 -9.28 -18.44
N ALA A 21 -6.16 -10.29 -18.47
CA ALA A 21 -5.83 -11.00 -19.70
C ALA A 21 -7.06 -11.64 -20.37
N ILE A 22 -7.91 -12.30 -19.60
CA ILE A 22 -9.16 -12.89 -20.08
C ILE A 22 -10.09 -11.79 -20.62
N ALA A 23 -10.24 -10.67 -19.93
CA ALA A 23 -11.07 -9.54 -20.37
C ALA A 23 -10.56 -8.93 -21.68
N MET A 24 -9.25 -8.78 -21.85
CA MET A 24 -8.64 -8.29 -23.11
C MET A 24 -8.93 -9.25 -24.26
N ILE A 25 -8.70 -10.55 -24.06
CA ILE A 25 -8.97 -11.58 -25.09
C ILE A 25 -10.46 -11.61 -25.43
N ALA A 26 -11.33 -11.59 -24.41
CA ALA A 26 -12.77 -11.54 -24.59
C ALA A 26 -13.20 -10.30 -25.38
N GLY A 27 -12.66 -9.12 -25.06
CA GLY A 27 -12.91 -7.89 -25.81
C GLY A 27 -12.50 -7.99 -27.28
N LEU A 28 -11.27 -8.46 -27.56
CA LEU A 28 -10.77 -8.65 -28.92
C LEU A 28 -11.64 -9.63 -29.72
N LEU A 29 -12.04 -10.75 -29.11
CA LEU A 29 -12.92 -11.74 -29.73
C LEU A 29 -14.31 -11.15 -29.98
N LEU A 30 -14.88 -10.44 -29.01
CA LEU A 30 -16.20 -9.83 -29.11
C LEU A 30 -16.26 -8.79 -30.23
N GLY A 31 -15.24 -7.92 -30.31
CA GLY A 31 -15.09 -6.93 -31.39
C GLY A 31 -14.92 -7.55 -32.77
N ARG A 32 -14.38 -8.76 -32.86
CA ARG A 32 -14.19 -9.50 -34.12
C ARG A 32 -15.42 -10.34 -34.52
N LEU A 33 -16.09 -10.94 -33.55
CA LEU A 33 -17.19 -11.90 -33.76
C LEU A 33 -18.55 -11.22 -33.92
N ILE A 34 -18.74 -10.00 -33.41
CA ILE A 34 -20.01 -9.26 -33.51
C ILE A 34 -19.84 -8.02 -34.40
N PRO A 35 -20.14 -8.11 -35.70
CA PRO A 35 -20.11 -6.97 -36.60
C PRO A 35 -21.07 -5.86 -36.13
N GLY A 36 -20.60 -4.63 -36.05
CA GLY A 36 -21.43 -3.48 -35.67
C GLY A 36 -21.56 -3.23 -34.17
N LEU A 37 -20.97 -4.06 -33.31
CA LEU A 37 -20.90 -3.82 -31.87
C LEU A 37 -20.31 -2.44 -31.55
N GLY A 38 -19.22 -2.07 -32.21
CA GLY A 38 -18.60 -0.77 -31.99
C GLY A 38 -19.49 0.40 -32.38
N ARG A 39 -20.28 0.26 -33.45
CA ARG A 39 -21.29 1.25 -33.84
C ARG A 39 -22.43 1.35 -32.82
N ALA A 40 -22.88 0.23 -32.26
CA ALA A 40 -23.93 0.23 -31.24
C ALA A 40 -23.47 0.87 -29.92
N VAL A 41 -22.24 0.59 -29.49
CA VAL A 41 -21.65 1.18 -28.27
C VAL A 41 -21.35 2.66 -28.44
N SER A 42 -20.94 3.06 -29.64
CA SER A 42 -20.71 4.48 -30.02
C SER A 42 -21.98 5.20 -30.45
N ALA A 43 -23.15 4.54 -30.49
CA ALA A 43 -24.42 5.21 -30.73
C ALA A 43 -25.00 5.80 -29.44
N VAL A 44 -24.58 5.28 -28.28
CA VAL A 44 -25.01 5.73 -26.96
C VAL A 44 -23.93 6.63 -26.38
N GLU A 45 -23.91 7.88 -26.83
CA GLU A 45 -22.93 8.89 -26.43
C GLU A 45 -23.60 10.14 -25.86
N VAL A 46 -22.93 10.77 -24.89
CA VAL A 46 -23.29 12.09 -24.36
C VAL A 46 -22.06 12.96 -24.46
N ASP A 47 -22.13 14.07 -25.20
CA ASP A 47 -21.01 15.01 -25.38
C ASP A 47 -19.74 14.35 -25.96
N GLY A 48 -19.91 13.38 -26.89
CA GLY A 48 -18.82 12.61 -27.50
C GLY A 48 -18.23 11.51 -26.61
N ILE A 49 -18.80 11.29 -25.43
CA ILE A 49 -18.37 10.26 -24.48
C ILE A 49 -19.32 9.06 -24.57
N SER A 50 -18.79 7.88 -24.87
CA SER A 50 -19.56 6.63 -24.81
C SER A 50 -20.04 6.36 -23.40
N LEU A 51 -21.37 6.36 -23.23
CA LEU A 51 -22.01 6.23 -21.92
C LEU A 51 -21.69 4.89 -21.22
N PRO A 52 -21.66 3.73 -21.91
CA PRO A 52 -21.23 2.48 -21.29
C PRO A 52 -19.83 2.55 -20.70
N ILE A 53 -18.87 3.11 -21.44
CA ILE A 53 -17.48 3.27 -20.97
C ILE A 53 -17.45 4.20 -19.77
N ALA A 54 -18.17 5.33 -19.84
CA ALA A 54 -18.23 6.28 -18.76
C ALA A 54 -18.80 5.69 -17.46
N ILE A 55 -19.87 4.90 -17.56
CA ILE A 55 -20.45 4.19 -16.43
C ILE A 55 -19.44 3.18 -15.86
N GLY A 56 -18.80 2.39 -16.71
CA GLY A 56 -17.77 1.43 -16.30
C GLY A 56 -16.65 2.11 -15.48
N LEU A 57 -16.15 3.24 -15.97
CA LEU A 57 -15.13 4.07 -15.32
C LEU A 57 -15.61 4.67 -13.98
N LEU A 58 -16.81 5.24 -13.94
CA LEU A 58 -17.35 5.80 -12.69
C LEU A 58 -17.58 4.72 -11.63
N VAL A 59 -18.14 3.58 -12.04
CA VAL A 59 -18.37 2.42 -11.16
C VAL A 59 -17.05 1.88 -10.62
N MET A 60 -15.98 1.87 -11.41
CA MET A 60 -14.70 1.39 -10.91
C MET A 60 -14.00 2.37 -9.95
N MET A 61 -14.10 3.68 -10.20
CA MET A 61 -13.38 4.70 -9.42
C MET A 61 -14.04 4.97 -8.06
N TYR A 62 -15.37 4.93 -7.98
CA TYR A 62 -16.07 5.25 -6.74
C TYR A 62 -15.65 4.39 -5.52
N PRO A 63 -15.60 3.04 -5.59
CA PRO A 63 -15.25 2.23 -4.43
C PRO A 63 -13.81 2.42 -3.96
N VAL A 64 -12.88 2.73 -4.87
CA VAL A 64 -11.49 3.05 -4.52
C VAL A 64 -11.44 4.34 -3.69
N LEU A 65 -12.13 5.39 -4.15
CA LEU A 65 -12.13 6.70 -3.50
C LEU A 65 -12.95 6.73 -2.20
N ALA A 66 -13.93 5.84 -2.05
CA ALA A 66 -14.64 5.61 -0.80
C ALA A 66 -13.74 5.00 0.30
N LYS A 67 -12.71 4.22 -0.07
CA LYS A 67 -11.76 3.63 0.90
C LYS A 67 -10.77 4.65 1.48
N VAL A 68 -10.59 5.80 0.84
CA VAL A 68 -9.63 6.84 1.26
C VAL A 68 -9.97 7.35 2.67
N ARG A 69 -8.95 7.42 3.54
CA ARG A 69 -9.05 7.89 4.93
C ARG A 69 -8.63 9.36 5.00
N TYR A 70 -9.59 10.26 4.83
CA TYR A 70 -9.35 11.71 4.81
C TYR A 70 -8.97 12.28 6.19
N ASP A 71 -9.29 11.56 7.25
CA ASP A 71 -9.01 11.84 8.66
C ASP A 71 -7.57 11.48 9.09
N GLN A 72 -6.87 10.64 8.32
CA GLN A 72 -5.48 10.24 8.60
C GLN A 72 -4.44 11.07 7.83
N LEU A 73 -4.86 12.05 7.04
CA LEU A 73 -3.92 12.94 6.37
C LEU A 73 -3.10 13.73 7.40
N ASP A 74 -3.68 14.10 8.54
CA ASP A 74 -3.00 14.89 9.57
C ASP A 74 -2.01 14.06 10.40
N SER A 75 -2.34 12.80 10.72
CA SER A 75 -1.48 11.93 11.54
C SER A 75 -0.25 11.38 10.80
N VAL A 76 -0.25 11.39 9.46
CA VAL A 76 0.83 10.79 8.65
C VAL A 76 1.72 11.84 7.95
N THR A 77 1.60 13.12 8.32
CA THR A 77 2.53 14.19 7.93
C THR A 77 3.92 14.11 8.59
N GLY A 78 4.16 13.08 9.42
CA GLY A 78 5.42 12.89 10.16
C GLY A 78 6.66 12.67 9.27
N ASP A 79 6.52 12.04 8.10
CA ASP A 79 7.65 11.77 7.18
C ASP A 79 7.64 12.72 5.97
N ARG A 80 7.95 13.99 6.24
CA ARG A 80 8.05 15.05 5.21
C ARG A 80 8.99 14.69 4.08
N ARG A 81 10.02 13.89 4.35
CA ARG A 81 11.01 13.46 3.36
C ARG A 81 10.34 12.57 2.31
N LEU A 82 9.67 11.52 2.75
CA LEU A 82 8.92 10.63 1.84
C LEU A 82 7.87 11.39 1.03
N MET A 83 7.11 12.28 1.66
CA MET A 83 6.08 13.07 0.99
C MET A 83 6.65 13.96 -0.12
N VAL A 84 7.69 14.74 0.19
CA VAL A 84 8.32 15.64 -0.80
C VAL A 84 8.92 14.84 -1.94
N ALA A 85 9.62 13.74 -1.64
CA ALA A 85 10.17 12.87 -2.67
C ALA A 85 9.08 12.32 -3.59
N SER A 86 7.96 11.84 -3.03
CA SER A 86 6.83 11.35 -3.81
C SER A 86 6.22 12.44 -4.67
N ILE A 87 5.99 13.65 -4.14
CA ILE A 87 5.41 14.75 -4.90
C ILE A 87 6.32 15.14 -6.06
N VAL A 88 7.63 15.28 -5.83
CA VAL A 88 8.60 15.62 -6.87
C VAL A 88 8.64 14.54 -7.95
N LEU A 89 8.72 13.27 -7.56
CA LEU A 89 8.74 12.16 -8.53
C LEU A 89 7.44 12.10 -9.34
N ASN A 90 6.29 12.24 -8.69
CA ASN A 90 4.99 12.06 -9.35
C ASN A 90 4.54 13.26 -10.18
N TRP A 91 4.80 14.49 -9.73
CA TRP A 91 4.20 15.68 -10.33
C TRP A 91 5.20 16.54 -11.11
N LEU A 92 6.51 16.31 -10.94
CA LEU A 92 7.54 17.00 -11.68
C LEU A 92 8.32 16.05 -12.60
N ILE A 93 8.97 15.03 -12.03
CA ILE A 93 9.88 14.15 -12.79
C ILE A 93 9.09 13.24 -13.72
N GLY A 94 8.06 12.56 -13.23
CA GLY A 94 7.29 11.61 -14.03
C GLY A 94 6.69 12.24 -15.30
N PRO A 95 5.97 13.36 -15.23
CA PRO A 95 5.42 14.02 -16.41
C PRO A 95 6.53 14.43 -17.41
N ALA A 96 7.65 14.96 -16.90
CA ALA A 96 8.78 15.35 -17.73
C ALA A 96 9.44 14.16 -18.44
N VAL A 97 9.66 13.05 -17.72
CA VAL A 97 10.23 11.82 -18.30
C VAL A 97 9.30 11.25 -19.36
N MET A 98 8.00 11.16 -19.10
CA MET A 98 7.06 10.66 -20.10
C MET A 98 7.01 11.56 -21.34
N PHE A 99 6.96 12.88 -21.16
CA PHE A 99 7.01 13.83 -22.26
C PHE A 99 8.27 13.65 -23.10
N ALA A 100 9.44 13.58 -22.46
CA ALA A 100 10.71 13.38 -23.16
C ALA A 100 10.71 12.07 -23.95
N LEU A 101 10.30 10.96 -23.34
CA LEU A 101 10.24 9.65 -24.01
C LEU A 101 9.26 9.66 -25.18
N ALA A 102 8.09 10.28 -25.02
CA ALA A 102 7.09 10.37 -26.08
C ALA A 102 7.63 11.14 -27.30
N TRP A 103 8.34 12.25 -27.09
CA TRP A 103 8.95 13.03 -28.18
C TRP A 103 10.16 12.34 -28.81
N LEU A 104 10.99 11.66 -28.01
CA LEU A 104 12.19 10.98 -28.50
C LEU A 104 11.86 9.70 -29.29
N MET A 105 10.82 8.98 -28.88
CA MET A 105 10.55 7.62 -29.39
C MET A 105 9.37 7.55 -30.37
N LEU A 106 8.50 8.58 -30.38
CA LEU A 106 7.37 8.70 -31.30
C LEU A 106 7.32 10.05 -32.04
N PRO A 107 8.41 10.52 -32.69
CA PRO A 107 8.46 11.83 -33.35
C PRO A 107 7.53 11.97 -34.57
N ASP A 108 7.16 10.86 -35.20
CA ASP A 108 6.30 10.76 -36.38
C ASP A 108 4.83 10.40 -36.07
N LEU A 109 4.51 10.07 -34.81
CA LEU A 109 3.16 9.62 -34.40
C LEU A 109 2.56 10.55 -33.33
N PRO A 110 2.02 11.73 -33.72
CA PRO A 110 1.59 12.77 -32.78
C PRO A 110 0.38 12.37 -31.91
N GLU A 111 -0.54 11.57 -32.44
CA GLU A 111 -1.69 11.07 -31.68
C GLU A 111 -1.25 10.15 -30.53
N TYR A 112 -0.38 9.17 -30.81
CA TYR A 112 0.13 8.26 -29.79
C TYR A 112 1.03 8.96 -28.78
N ARG A 113 1.83 9.93 -29.24
CA ARG A 113 2.63 10.80 -28.37
C ARG A 113 1.75 11.55 -27.36
N THR A 114 0.68 12.16 -27.85
CA THR A 114 -0.29 12.88 -27.01
C THR A 114 -0.94 11.93 -26.00
N GLY A 115 -1.35 10.74 -26.45
CA GLY A 115 -1.88 9.70 -25.56
C GLY A 115 -0.91 9.28 -24.46
N LEU A 116 0.37 9.07 -24.79
CA LEU A 116 1.40 8.75 -23.79
C LEU A 116 1.64 9.88 -22.80
N ILE A 117 1.63 11.13 -23.25
CA ILE A 117 1.75 12.28 -22.35
C ILE A 117 0.57 12.29 -21.36
N ILE A 118 -0.67 12.11 -21.85
CA ILE A 118 -1.88 12.02 -21.01
C ILE A 118 -1.77 10.87 -19.99
N VAL A 119 -1.30 9.69 -20.42
CA VAL A 119 -0.98 8.57 -19.53
C VAL A 119 0.01 8.97 -18.46
N GLY A 120 1.11 9.63 -18.85
CA GLY A 120 2.11 10.15 -17.94
C GLY A 120 1.53 11.12 -16.91
N LEU A 121 0.49 11.88 -17.24
CA LEU A 121 -0.12 12.80 -16.28
C LEU A 121 -1.00 12.09 -15.26
N ALA A 122 -1.54 10.91 -15.60
CA ALA A 122 -2.38 10.12 -14.71
C ALA A 122 -1.52 9.33 -13.71
N ARG A 123 -1.61 9.66 -12.43
CA ARG A 123 -0.87 8.99 -11.35
C ARG A 123 -1.67 7.87 -10.73
N CYS A 124 -0.98 6.79 -10.35
CA CYS A 124 -1.65 5.62 -9.78
C CYS A 124 -2.25 5.94 -8.40
N ILE A 125 -3.47 5.42 -8.18
CA ILE A 125 -4.23 5.57 -6.92
C ILE A 125 -4.71 4.24 -6.34
N ALA A 126 -4.72 3.15 -7.11
CA ALA A 126 -5.31 1.89 -6.66
C ALA A 126 -4.32 0.74 -6.79
N MET A 127 -3.91 0.44 -8.01
CA MET A 127 -3.14 -0.77 -8.31
C MET A 127 -1.75 -0.77 -7.65
N VAL A 128 -1.21 0.41 -7.34
CA VAL A 128 0.01 0.57 -6.55
C VAL A 128 -0.04 -0.17 -5.21
N ILE A 129 -1.20 -0.27 -4.56
CA ILE A 129 -1.34 -0.99 -3.27
C ILE A 129 -1.03 -2.48 -3.47
N ILE A 130 -1.49 -3.07 -4.57
CA ILE A 130 -1.26 -4.49 -4.88
C ILE A 130 0.23 -4.74 -5.12
N TRP A 131 0.90 -3.91 -5.91
CA TRP A 131 2.34 -4.04 -6.15
C TRP A 131 3.16 -3.82 -4.88
N ASN A 132 2.77 -2.82 -4.08
CA ASN A 132 3.38 -2.54 -2.79
C ASN A 132 3.24 -3.75 -1.85
N ASP A 133 2.06 -4.34 -1.72
CA ASP A 133 1.83 -5.51 -0.88
C ASP A 133 2.62 -6.72 -1.34
N LEU A 134 2.61 -7.01 -2.65
CA LEU A 134 3.37 -8.12 -3.22
C LEU A 134 4.89 -7.95 -3.04
N ALA A 135 5.39 -6.72 -3.06
CA ALA A 135 6.79 -6.40 -2.81
C ALA A 135 7.12 -6.22 -1.32
N CYS A 136 6.19 -6.45 -0.39
CA CYS A 136 6.38 -6.22 1.05
C CYS A 136 6.77 -4.76 1.39
N GLY A 137 6.13 -3.80 0.74
CA GLY A 137 6.26 -2.37 1.02
C GLY A 137 5.44 -1.92 2.25
N ASP A 138 5.62 -0.65 2.64
CA ASP A 138 4.92 -0.03 3.76
C ASP A 138 3.47 0.31 3.36
N ARG A 139 2.50 -0.33 4.03
CA ARG A 139 1.08 -0.21 3.71
C ARG A 139 0.49 1.15 4.09
N GLU A 140 0.93 1.71 5.20
CA GLU A 140 0.42 2.99 5.69
C GLU A 140 0.92 4.13 4.81
N ALA A 141 2.22 4.11 4.51
CA ALA A 141 2.82 5.01 3.54
C ALA A 141 2.13 4.91 2.17
N ALA A 142 1.85 3.69 1.68
CA ALA A 142 1.18 3.51 0.39
C ALA A 142 -0.22 4.14 0.39
N ALA A 143 -1.01 3.90 1.45
CA ALA A 143 -2.35 4.48 1.58
C ALA A 143 -2.32 6.02 1.58
N VAL A 144 -1.32 6.61 2.23
CA VAL A 144 -1.17 8.07 2.31
C VAL A 144 -0.73 8.66 0.98
N LEU A 145 0.26 8.05 0.32
CA LEU A 145 0.70 8.50 -1.00
C LEU A 145 -0.42 8.38 -2.04
N VAL A 146 -1.24 7.32 -1.96
CA VAL A 146 -2.46 7.16 -2.78
C VAL A 146 -3.46 8.29 -2.54
N ALA A 147 -3.73 8.62 -1.28
CA ALA A 147 -4.65 9.69 -0.93
C ALA A 147 -4.15 11.05 -1.47
N LEU A 148 -2.86 11.34 -1.27
CA LEU A 148 -2.22 12.55 -1.77
C LEU A 148 -2.28 12.63 -3.29
N ASN A 149 -1.93 11.55 -4.00
CA ASN A 149 -2.02 11.49 -5.45
C ASN A 149 -3.44 11.74 -5.94
N SER A 150 -4.44 11.13 -5.31
CA SER A 150 -5.85 11.30 -5.70
C SER A 150 -6.30 12.76 -5.63
N ILE A 151 -5.92 13.48 -4.57
CA ILE A 151 -6.27 14.89 -4.38
C ILE A 151 -5.49 15.78 -5.37
N PHE A 152 -4.17 15.61 -5.44
CA PHE A 152 -3.31 16.40 -6.32
C PHE A 152 -3.71 16.21 -7.79
N GLN A 153 -4.10 15.00 -8.19
CA GLN A 153 -4.45 14.68 -9.56
C GLN A 153 -5.62 15.47 -10.11
N VAL A 154 -6.63 15.79 -9.29
CA VAL A 154 -7.78 16.60 -9.76
C VAL A 154 -7.32 17.95 -10.32
N VAL A 155 -6.35 18.57 -9.67
CA VAL A 155 -5.86 19.91 -10.04
C VAL A 155 -4.69 19.81 -11.02
N MET A 156 -3.68 19.03 -10.65
CA MET A 156 -2.43 18.95 -11.39
C MET A 156 -2.57 18.28 -12.74
N PHE A 157 -3.51 17.35 -12.92
CA PHE A 157 -3.71 16.74 -14.23
C PHE A 157 -4.13 17.77 -15.28
N ALA A 158 -5.11 18.63 -14.95
CA ALA A 158 -5.57 19.68 -15.86
C ALA A 158 -4.47 20.71 -16.11
N ALA A 159 -3.81 21.19 -15.05
CA ALA A 159 -2.75 22.19 -15.15
C ALA A 159 -1.54 21.68 -15.96
N LEU A 160 -1.05 20.47 -15.67
CA LEU A 160 0.07 19.87 -16.37
C LEU A 160 -0.34 19.40 -17.78
N GLY A 161 -1.60 19.00 -18.00
CA GLY A 161 -2.14 18.71 -19.32
C GLY A 161 -2.04 19.90 -20.25
N TRP A 162 -2.53 21.05 -19.82
CA TRP A 162 -2.37 22.30 -20.55
C TRP A 162 -0.89 22.66 -20.78
N PHE A 163 -0.06 22.53 -19.74
CA PHE A 163 1.36 22.86 -19.85
C PHE A 163 2.11 21.97 -20.84
N TYR A 164 2.03 20.64 -20.71
CA TYR A 164 2.79 19.69 -21.53
C TYR A 164 2.23 19.50 -22.94
N LEU A 165 0.93 19.73 -23.16
CA LEU A 165 0.32 19.56 -24.49
C LEU A 165 0.27 20.86 -25.31
N SER A 166 0.23 22.03 -24.66
CA SER A 166 0.09 23.31 -25.36
C SER A 166 1.29 24.25 -25.15
N VAL A 167 1.67 24.51 -23.90
CA VAL A 167 2.66 25.56 -23.58
C VAL A 167 4.09 25.12 -23.89
N LEU A 168 4.52 23.99 -23.32
CA LEU A 168 5.90 23.51 -23.43
C LEU A 168 6.31 23.17 -24.87
N PRO A 169 5.48 22.49 -25.70
CA PRO A 169 5.81 22.29 -27.10
C PRO A 169 6.01 23.60 -27.87
N GLY A 170 5.19 24.61 -27.58
CA GLY A 170 5.32 25.94 -28.17
C GLY A 170 6.63 26.63 -27.80
N TRP A 171 7.05 26.53 -26.53
CA TRP A 171 8.36 27.06 -26.08
C TRP A 171 9.56 26.35 -26.70
N LEU A 172 9.42 25.05 -26.97
CA LEU A 172 10.47 24.23 -27.57
C LEU A 172 10.49 24.28 -29.11
N GLY A 173 9.58 25.04 -29.74
CA GLY A 173 9.46 25.11 -31.20
C GLY A 173 9.01 23.79 -31.85
N LEU A 174 8.35 22.93 -31.08
CA LEU A 174 7.90 21.63 -31.51
C LEU A 174 6.55 21.72 -32.24
N SER A 175 6.34 20.87 -33.24
CA SER A 175 5.12 20.87 -34.05
C SER A 175 3.88 20.53 -33.21
N THR A 176 2.91 21.45 -33.14
CA THR A 176 1.59 21.24 -32.53
C THR A 176 0.51 20.86 -33.54
N THR A 177 0.89 20.58 -34.79
CA THR A 177 -0.02 20.20 -35.88
C THR A 177 -0.86 18.98 -35.51
N GLY A 178 -2.19 19.13 -35.51
CA GLY A 178 -3.16 18.08 -35.17
C GLY A 178 -3.59 18.05 -33.70
N ILE A 179 -3.15 19.02 -32.89
CA ILE A 179 -3.45 19.11 -31.46
C ILE A 179 -4.39 20.30 -31.22
N ASP A 180 -5.66 20.19 -31.64
CA ASP A 180 -6.72 21.10 -31.16
C ASP A 180 -7.09 20.70 -29.72
N VAL A 181 -6.14 20.91 -28.80
CA VAL A 181 -6.32 20.62 -27.37
C VAL A 181 -7.14 21.72 -26.75
N SER A 182 -8.41 21.43 -26.51
CA SER A 182 -9.19 22.18 -25.56
C SER A 182 -8.76 21.77 -24.15
N ALA A 183 -7.84 22.53 -23.55
CA ALA A 183 -7.47 22.36 -22.15
C ALA A 183 -8.70 22.38 -21.21
N TRP A 184 -9.73 23.14 -21.61
CA TRP A 184 -11.03 23.16 -20.95
C TRP A 184 -11.75 21.80 -21.03
N GLN A 185 -11.73 21.14 -22.18
CA GLN A 185 -12.32 19.81 -22.35
C GLN A 185 -11.60 18.77 -21.49
N ILE A 186 -10.26 18.79 -21.46
CA ILE A 186 -9.47 17.93 -20.56
C ILE A 186 -9.86 18.18 -19.10
N ALA A 187 -9.91 19.44 -18.67
CA ALA A 187 -10.30 19.79 -17.30
C ALA A 187 -11.72 19.33 -16.96
N LYS A 188 -12.68 19.53 -17.88
CA LYS A 188 -14.06 19.05 -17.75
C LYS A 188 -14.11 17.52 -17.61
N SER A 189 -13.37 16.78 -18.44
CA SER A 189 -13.30 15.32 -18.38
C SER A 189 -12.71 14.82 -17.06
N VAL A 190 -11.63 15.42 -16.57
CA VAL A 190 -11.05 15.09 -15.26
C VAL A 190 -12.06 15.35 -14.14
N LEU A 191 -12.77 16.49 -14.18
CA LEU A 191 -13.77 16.80 -13.17
C LEU A 191 -14.92 15.78 -13.16
N ILE A 192 -15.36 15.33 -14.34
CA ILE A 192 -16.41 14.30 -14.47
C ILE A 192 -15.89 12.95 -13.98
N PHE A 193 -14.76 12.46 -14.48
CA PHE A 193 -14.31 11.09 -14.24
C PHE A 193 -13.60 10.90 -12.91
N LEU A 194 -12.96 11.93 -12.37
CA LEU A 194 -12.29 11.88 -11.07
C LEU A 194 -13.03 12.69 -10.00
N GLY A 195 -13.46 13.91 -10.33
CA GLY A 195 -14.10 14.81 -9.36
C GLY A 195 -15.42 14.28 -8.81
N ILE A 196 -16.32 13.77 -9.67
CA ILE A 196 -17.60 13.19 -9.24
C ILE A 196 -17.39 11.98 -8.30
N PRO A 197 -16.64 10.93 -8.68
CA PRO A 197 -16.45 9.79 -7.78
C PRO A 197 -15.62 10.14 -6.53
N LEU A 198 -14.73 11.14 -6.58
CA LEU A 198 -14.04 11.65 -5.39
C LEU A 198 -15.03 12.29 -4.41
N LEU A 199 -15.90 13.18 -4.90
CA LEU A 199 -16.93 13.82 -4.09
C LEU A 199 -17.90 12.77 -3.52
N ALA A 200 -18.33 11.80 -4.34
CA ALA A 200 -19.20 10.71 -3.89
C ALA A 200 -18.49 9.83 -2.84
N GLY A 201 -17.22 9.49 -3.03
CA GLY A 201 -16.41 8.76 -2.06
C GLY A 201 -16.30 9.51 -0.73
N TYR A 202 -15.98 10.80 -0.78
CA TYR A 202 -15.92 11.68 0.39
C TYR A 202 -17.27 11.79 1.13
N LEU A 203 -18.36 12.07 0.41
CA LEU A 203 -19.69 12.21 0.99
C LEU A 203 -20.19 10.89 1.57
N SER A 204 -20.01 9.77 0.85
CA SER A 204 -20.42 8.44 1.34
C SER A 204 -19.71 8.07 2.64
N ARG A 205 -18.43 8.41 2.77
CA ARG A 205 -17.65 8.21 4.00
C ARG A 205 -18.14 9.12 5.11
N ARG A 206 -18.18 10.43 4.88
CA ARG A 206 -18.56 11.42 5.89
C ARG A 206 -19.97 11.22 6.43
N LEU A 207 -20.92 10.91 5.55
CA LEU A 207 -22.31 10.64 5.93
C LEU A 207 -22.48 9.25 6.55
N GLY A 208 -21.80 8.24 6.00
CA GLY A 208 -21.83 6.87 6.50
C GLY A 208 -21.26 6.74 7.92
N GLU A 209 -20.10 7.34 8.16
CA GLU A 209 -19.46 7.36 9.48
C GLU A 209 -20.28 8.17 10.49
N ARG A 210 -20.88 9.30 10.10
CA ARG A 210 -21.79 10.07 10.98
C ARG A 210 -23.06 9.30 11.34
N ALA A 211 -23.65 8.58 10.38
CA ALA A 211 -24.96 7.95 10.57
C ALA A 211 -24.87 6.59 11.28
N ARG A 212 -23.80 5.82 11.05
CA ARG A 212 -23.69 4.41 11.51
C ARG A 212 -22.37 4.06 12.18
N GLY A 213 -21.47 5.03 12.34
CA GLY A 213 -20.17 4.83 12.94
C GLY A 213 -19.15 4.19 11.99
N ARG A 214 -17.88 4.33 12.35
CA ARG A 214 -16.72 3.85 11.56
C ARG A 214 -16.69 2.34 11.40
N GLY A 215 -17.01 1.61 12.46
CA GLY A 215 -17.02 0.14 12.43
C GLY A 215 -17.97 -0.43 11.38
N TRP A 216 -19.16 0.16 11.20
CA TRP A 216 -20.09 -0.27 10.15
C TRP A 216 -19.56 0.06 8.74
N TYR A 217 -18.98 1.25 8.57
CA TYR A 217 -18.43 1.67 7.28
C TYR A 217 -17.34 0.70 6.81
N GLU A 218 -16.39 0.37 7.69
CA GLU A 218 -15.25 -0.47 7.35
C GLU A 218 -15.60 -1.96 7.28
N SER A 219 -16.46 -2.48 8.15
CA SER A 219 -16.78 -3.92 8.20
C SER A 219 -17.90 -4.37 7.25
N ARG A 220 -18.83 -3.49 6.87
CA ARG A 220 -20.02 -3.84 6.08
C ARG A 220 -20.12 -3.10 4.77
N PHE A 221 -19.95 -1.77 4.78
CA PHE A 221 -20.13 -0.95 3.58
C PHE A 221 -18.98 -1.15 2.58
N LEU A 222 -17.74 -0.95 3.01
CA LEU A 222 -16.55 -1.08 2.15
C LEU A 222 -16.42 -2.48 1.50
N PRO A 223 -16.59 -3.62 2.22
CA PRO A 223 -16.51 -4.95 1.61
C PRO A 223 -17.62 -5.21 0.58
N ARG A 224 -18.78 -4.55 0.71
CA ARG A 224 -19.90 -4.70 -0.22
C ARG A 224 -19.69 -3.92 -1.51
N ILE A 225 -19.12 -2.71 -1.45
CA ILE A 225 -18.85 -1.89 -2.64
C ILE A 225 -17.51 -2.24 -3.30
N GLY A 226 -16.55 -2.80 -2.55
CA GLY A 226 -15.20 -3.10 -3.02
C GLY A 226 -15.13 -3.89 -4.34
N PRO A 227 -15.87 -5.00 -4.51
CA PRO A 227 -15.84 -5.80 -5.73
C PRO A 227 -16.30 -5.06 -7.00
N TRP A 228 -17.14 -4.02 -6.86
CA TRP A 228 -17.59 -3.21 -7.99
C TRP A 228 -16.45 -2.46 -8.66
N ALA A 229 -15.36 -2.16 -7.95
CA ALA A 229 -14.16 -1.60 -8.54
C ALA A 229 -13.61 -2.51 -9.65
N LEU A 230 -13.47 -3.80 -9.32
CA LEU A 230 -12.97 -4.82 -10.24
C LEU A 230 -13.95 -5.08 -11.39
N TYR A 231 -15.26 -5.16 -11.10
CA TYR A 231 -16.26 -5.40 -12.14
C TYR A 231 -16.31 -4.24 -13.14
N GLY A 232 -16.27 -2.99 -12.66
CA GLY A 232 -16.21 -1.82 -13.54
C GLY A 232 -14.94 -1.81 -14.39
N LEU A 233 -13.79 -2.17 -13.81
CA LEU A 233 -12.51 -2.27 -14.51
C LEU A 233 -12.57 -3.31 -15.63
N LEU A 234 -12.93 -4.56 -15.31
CA LEU A 234 -12.99 -5.65 -16.28
C LEU A 234 -14.01 -5.37 -17.40
N PHE A 235 -15.18 -4.84 -17.04
CA PHE A 235 -16.19 -4.41 -18.00
C PHE A 235 -15.63 -3.35 -18.97
N THR A 236 -14.99 -2.32 -18.43
CA THR A 236 -14.40 -1.23 -19.22
C THR A 236 -13.32 -1.77 -20.17
N ILE A 237 -12.44 -2.66 -19.70
CA ILE A 237 -11.42 -3.32 -20.52
C ILE A 237 -12.05 -4.10 -21.68
N VAL A 238 -13.08 -4.92 -21.42
CA VAL A 238 -13.77 -5.69 -22.48
C VAL A 238 -14.31 -4.75 -23.56
N ILE A 239 -15.00 -3.67 -23.16
CA ILE A 239 -15.58 -2.72 -24.10
C ILE A 239 -14.49 -1.99 -24.91
N LEU A 240 -13.43 -1.53 -24.25
CA LEU A 240 -12.33 -0.84 -24.90
C LEU A 240 -11.62 -1.72 -25.93
N PHE A 241 -11.28 -2.96 -25.58
CA PHE A 241 -10.65 -3.89 -26.50
C PHE A 241 -11.59 -4.35 -27.62
N ALA A 242 -12.90 -4.38 -27.38
CA ALA A 242 -13.88 -4.62 -28.43
C ALA A 242 -13.94 -3.47 -29.44
N LEU A 243 -13.78 -2.22 -29.00
CA LEU A 243 -13.74 -1.03 -29.87
C LEU A 243 -12.39 -0.88 -30.59
N GLN A 244 -11.29 -1.14 -29.89
CA GLN A 244 -9.93 -0.92 -30.39
C GLN A 244 -9.30 -2.15 -31.03
N GLY A 245 -9.96 -3.31 -30.98
CA GLY A 245 -9.38 -4.58 -31.40
C GLY A 245 -8.93 -4.62 -32.85
N HIS A 246 -9.60 -3.91 -33.75
CA HIS A 246 -9.16 -3.82 -35.14
C HIS A 246 -7.84 -3.06 -35.28
N GLN A 247 -7.64 -1.95 -34.54
CA GLN A 247 -6.38 -1.20 -34.58
C GLN A 247 -5.24 -2.01 -33.97
N ILE A 248 -5.47 -2.67 -32.83
CA ILE A 248 -4.48 -3.52 -32.15
C ILE A 248 -4.01 -4.66 -33.05
N THR A 249 -4.93 -5.31 -33.77
CA THR A 249 -4.61 -6.48 -34.61
C THR A 249 -4.07 -6.12 -35.99
N SER A 250 -4.46 -4.98 -36.56
CA SER A 250 -4.01 -4.56 -37.90
C SER A 250 -2.71 -3.75 -37.89
N ARG A 251 -2.36 -3.11 -36.76
CA ARG A 251 -1.15 -2.29 -36.61
C ARG A 251 -0.28 -2.73 -35.41
N PRO A 252 0.21 -3.97 -35.39
CA PRO A 252 1.01 -4.47 -34.26
C PRO A 252 2.32 -3.70 -34.05
N TRP A 253 2.87 -3.12 -35.12
CA TRP A 253 4.09 -2.31 -35.03
C TRP A 253 3.86 -1.02 -34.23
N ASP A 254 2.74 -0.34 -34.44
CA ASP A 254 2.39 0.88 -33.68
C ASP A 254 2.21 0.56 -32.20
N VAL A 255 1.57 -0.57 -31.87
CA VAL A 255 1.44 -1.06 -30.49
C VAL A 255 2.82 -1.29 -29.86
N ALA A 256 3.76 -1.93 -30.57
CA ALA A 256 5.12 -2.14 -30.07
C ALA A 256 5.87 -0.82 -29.85
N ARG A 257 5.69 0.15 -30.75
CA ARG A 257 6.28 1.50 -30.62
C ARG A 257 5.71 2.28 -29.45
N ILE A 258 4.44 2.08 -29.08
CA ILE A 258 3.83 2.66 -27.87
C ILE A 258 4.33 1.93 -26.61
N ALA A 259 4.49 0.61 -26.66
CA ALA A 259 4.92 -0.19 -25.53
C ALA A 259 6.34 0.14 -25.06
N LEU A 260 7.25 0.42 -26.00
CA LEU A 260 8.66 0.69 -25.71
C LEU A 260 8.89 1.89 -24.76
N PRO A 261 8.38 3.12 -25.01
CA PRO A 261 8.52 4.24 -24.09
C PRO A 261 7.86 3.97 -22.73
N LEU A 262 6.75 3.21 -22.67
CA LEU A 262 6.13 2.82 -21.41
C LEU A 262 7.06 1.92 -20.59
N LEU A 263 7.66 0.88 -21.19
CA LEU A 263 8.63 0.00 -20.53
C LEU A 263 9.81 0.80 -19.97
N VAL A 264 10.37 1.70 -20.78
CA VAL A 264 11.48 2.57 -20.38
C VAL A 264 11.06 3.50 -19.25
N TYR A 265 9.88 4.12 -19.35
CA TYR A 265 9.32 4.98 -18.31
C TYR A 265 9.19 4.25 -16.97
N PHE A 266 8.57 3.08 -16.95
CA PHE A 266 8.39 2.31 -15.72
C PHE A 266 9.73 1.91 -15.09
N ALA A 267 10.68 1.47 -15.91
CA ALA A 267 12.02 1.13 -15.43
C ALA A 267 12.75 2.34 -14.84
N ILE A 268 12.73 3.49 -15.53
CA ILE A 268 13.39 4.72 -15.07
C ILE A 268 12.74 5.24 -13.79
N MET A 269 11.42 5.33 -13.74
CA MET A 269 10.71 5.88 -12.60
C MET A 269 10.85 5.00 -11.37
N TRP A 270 10.73 3.68 -11.54
CA TRP A 270 10.95 2.74 -10.45
C TRP A 270 12.41 2.80 -9.98
N ALA A 271 13.40 2.73 -10.88
CA ALA A 271 14.81 2.74 -10.50
C ALA A 271 15.22 4.07 -9.84
N GLY A 272 14.71 5.19 -10.35
CA GLY A 272 14.90 6.53 -9.79
C GLY A 272 14.30 6.66 -8.39
N GLY A 273 13.05 6.21 -8.21
CA GLY A 273 12.39 6.19 -6.91
C GLY A 273 13.10 5.27 -5.90
N TYR A 274 13.54 4.10 -6.35
CA TYR A 274 14.25 3.13 -5.53
C TYR A 274 15.62 3.67 -5.08
N ARG A 275 16.39 4.24 -6.02
CA ARG A 275 17.67 4.89 -5.73
C ARG A 275 17.50 6.07 -4.79
N LEU A 276 16.49 6.91 -5.02
CA LEU A 276 16.21 8.05 -4.15
C LEU A 276 15.86 7.59 -2.73
N GLY A 277 15.03 6.56 -2.58
CA GLY A 277 14.69 6.01 -1.26
C GLY A 277 15.90 5.44 -0.51
N ILE A 278 16.83 4.80 -1.21
CA ILE A 278 18.13 4.37 -0.63
C ILE A 278 18.95 5.57 -0.18
N LEU A 279 19.12 6.60 -1.03
CA LEU A 279 19.88 7.80 -0.70
C LEU A 279 19.29 8.54 0.51
N MET A 280 17.97 8.50 0.66
CA MET A 280 17.23 9.10 1.77
C MET A 280 17.17 8.21 3.02
N ARG A 281 17.71 6.98 2.94
CA ARG A 281 17.74 5.99 4.02
C ARG A 281 16.35 5.64 4.58
N LEU A 282 15.35 5.50 3.71
CA LEU A 282 13.96 5.24 4.10
C LEU A 282 13.70 3.80 4.59
N GLY A 283 14.66 2.89 4.44
CA GLY A 283 14.45 1.45 4.64
C GLY A 283 13.73 0.80 3.45
N TYR A 284 13.73 -0.55 3.41
CA TYR A 284 13.23 -1.31 2.26
C TYR A 284 11.74 -1.05 1.99
N ALA A 285 10.91 -1.15 3.03
CA ALA A 285 9.46 -1.09 2.90
C ALA A 285 9.01 0.25 2.29
N ARG A 286 9.48 1.38 2.84
CA ARG A 286 9.17 2.72 2.33
C ARG A 286 9.85 3.05 1.01
N THR A 287 11.06 2.56 0.76
CA THR A 287 11.72 2.74 -0.55
C THR A 287 10.92 2.05 -1.65
N THR A 288 10.45 0.83 -1.36
CA THR A 288 9.58 0.06 -2.25
C THR A 288 8.29 0.81 -2.52
N THR A 289 7.64 1.31 -1.46
CA THR A 289 6.43 2.12 -1.57
C THR A 289 6.62 3.37 -2.43
N LEU A 290 7.69 4.13 -2.21
CA LEU A 290 8.04 5.31 -3.00
C LEU A 290 8.24 4.95 -4.48
N ALA A 291 9.01 3.90 -4.76
CA ALA A 291 9.34 3.48 -6.13
C ALA A 291 8.09 3.05 -6.91
N PHE A 292 7.24 2.20 -6.32
CA PHE A 292 6.00 1.76 -7.00
C PHE A 292 4.99 2.89 -7.16
N THR A 293 4.90 3.80 -6.18
CA THR A 293 4.05 4.99 -6.31
C THR A 293 4.52 5.89 -7.43
N ALA A 294 5.83 6.11 -7.56
CA ALA A 294 6.40 6.95 -8.62
C ALA A 294 6.28 6.34 -10.02
N ALA A 295 6.38 5.02 -10.12
CA ALA A 295 6.34 4.30 -11.39
C ALA A 295 4.91 4.12 -11.93
N GLY A 296 3.94 3.79 -11.08
CA GLY A 296 2.60 3.45 -11.51
C GLY A 296 1.83 4.61 -12.14
N ASN A 297 1.01 4.30 -13.14
CA ASN A 297 0.08 5.24 -13.75
C ASN A 297 -1.38 4.86 -13.47
N ASN A 298 -2.30 5.77 -13.78
CA ASN A 298 -3.75 5.49 -13.76
C ASN A 298 -4.27 5.52 -15.20
N PHE A 299 -4.18 4.37 -15.86
CA PHE A 299 -4.55 4.24 -17.26
C PHE A 299 -6.04 4.45 -17.48
N GLU A 300 -6.87 4.12 -16.49
CA GLU A 300 -8.31 4.23 -16.62
C GLU A 300 -8.74 5.68 -16.71
N LEU A 301 -8.16 6.56 -15.88
CA LEU A 301 -8.36 8.00 -16.04
C LEU A 301 -7.76 8.52 -17.35
N ALA A 302 -6.57 8.07 -17.73
CA ALA A 302 -5.94 8.51 -18.98
C ALA A 302 -6.80 8.16 -20.21
N ILE A 303 -7.33 6.93 -20.25
CA ILE A 303 -8.28 6.46 -21.27
C ILE A 303 -9.56 7.29 -21.21
N ALA A 304 -10.13 7.51 -20.01
CA ALA A 304 -11.33 8.32 -19.85
C ALA A 304 -11.19 9.72 -20.45
N VAL A 305 -10.08 10.40 -20.13
CA VAL A 305 -9.77 11.73 -20.66
C VAL A 305 -9.50 11.68 -22.16
N ALA A 306 -8.75 10.69 -22.64
CA ALA A 306 -8.46 10.55 -24.07
C ALA A 306 -9.74 10.32 -24.89
N ILE A 307 -10.63 9.44 -24.42
CA ILE A 307 -11.92 9.17 -25.07
C ILE A 307 -12.81 10.41 -25.04
N ALA A 308 -12.89 11.10 -23.91
CA ALA A 308 -13.74 12.27 -23.79
C ALA A 308 -13.24 13.50 -24.55
N THR A 309 -11.93 13.57 -24.82
CA THR A 309 -11.33 14.69 -25.56
C THR A 309 -11.21 14.39 -27.06
N TYR A 310 -10.85 13.16 -27.44
CA TYR A 310 -10.50 12.80 -28.82
C TYR A 310 -11.38 11.68 -29.42
N GLY A 311 -12.26 11.08 -28.62
CA GLY A 311 -13.15 9.99 -29.05
C GLY A 311 -12.60 8.59 -28.79
N ALA A 312 -13.51 7.63 -28.73
CA ALA A 312 -13.22 6.24 -28.35
C ALA A 312 -12.31 5.49 -29.33
N ALA A 313 -12.30 5.89 -30.62
CA ALA A 313 -11.51 5.28 -31.69
C ALA A 313 -10.18 6.00 -31.97
N SER A 314 -9.83 7.02 -31.19
CA SER A 314 -8.62 7.83 -31.40
C SER A 314 -7.32 7.08 -31.08
N GLY A 315 -6.20 7.52 -31.66
CA GLY A 315 -4.89 6.98 -31.32
C GLY A 315 -4.48 7.28 -29.88
N GLN A 316 -4.95 8.40 -29.31
CA GLN A 316 -4.75 8.78 -27.92
C GLN A 316 -5.37 7.74 -26.98
N ALA A 317 -6.60 7.30 -27.28
CA ALA A 317 -7.28 6.25 -26.53
C ALA A 317 -6.55 4.89 -26.67
N LEU A 318 -6.09 4.56 -27.89
CA LEU A 318 -5.29 3.35 -28.12
C LEU A 318 -4.01 3.32 -27.26
N ALA A 319 -3.28 4.44 -27.18
CA ALA A 319 -2.09 4.52 -26.33
C ALA A 319 -2.40 4.26 -24.85
N GLY A 320 -3.54 4.75 -24.36
CA GLY A 320 -4.04 4.43 -23.02
C GLY A 320 -4.36 2.94 -22.83
N VAL A 321 -4.98 2.30 -23.83
CA VAL A 321 -5.34 0.86 -23.81
C VAL A 321 -4.12 -0.06 -23.85
N VAL A 322 -3.06 0.31 -24.57
CA VAL A 322 -1.77 -0.42 -24.58
C VAL A 322 -1.10 -0.36 -23.20
N GLY A 323 -1.40 0.67 -22.42
CA GLY A 323 -0.91 0.86 -21.06
C GLY A 323 -0.98 -0.36 -20.15
N PRO A 324 -2.19 -0.84 -19.78
CA PRO A 324 -2.35 -2.01 -18.92
C PRO A 324 -1.69 -3.29 -19.44
N LEU A 325 -1.60 -3.45 -20.77
CA LEU A 325 -0.92 -4.59 -21.40
C LEU A 325 0.58 -4.62 -21.03
N ILE A 326 1.18 -3.46 -20.81
CA ILE A 326 2.59 -3.29 -20.50
C ILE A 326 2.84 -3.11 -19.01
N GLU A 327 2.03 -2.31 -18.32
CA GLU A 327 2.20 -1.98 -16.91
C GLU A 327 2.12 -3.21 -16.01
N VAL A 328 1.11 -4.07 -16.21
CA VAL A 328 0.92 -5.25 -15.37
C VAL A 328 2.15 -6.17 -15.38
N PRO A 329 2.66 -6.63 -16.54
CA PRO A 329 3.83 -7.52 -16.56
C PRO A 329 5.10 -6.83 -16.04
N ILE A 330 5.34 -5.55 -16.39
CA ILE A 330 6.57 -4.87 -15.94
C ILE A 330 6.55 -4.58 -14.44
N LEU A 331 5.43 -4.16 -13.86
CA LEU A 331 5.34 -3.92 -12.43
C LEU A 331 5.45 -5.21 -11.63
N VAL A 332 4.86 -6.32 -12.11
CA VAL A 332 5.10 -7.66 -11.53
C VAL A 332 6.58 -8.04 -11.60
N ALA A 333 7.25 -7.83 -12.73
CA ALA A 333 8.67 -8.09 -12.85
C ALA A 333 9.47 -7.23 -11.84
N LEU A 334 9.13 -5.95 -11.71
CA LEU A 334 9.78 -5.04 -10.75
C LEU A 334 9.49 -5.40 -9.29
N VAL A 335 8.37 -6.05 -8.98
CA VAL A 335 8.12 -6.64 -7.65
C VAL A 335 9.17 -7.71 -7.35
N TYR A 336 9.37 -8.66 -8.27
CA TYR A 336 10.39 -9.68 -8.11
C TYR A 336 11.81 -9.10 -8.05
N VAL A 337 12.10 -8.06 -8.84
CA VAL A 337 13.38 -7.33 -8.75
C VAL A 337 13.53 -6.67 -7.38
N SER A 338 12.50 -6.01 -6.86
CA SER A 338 12.52 -5.38 -5.52
C SER A 338 12.84 -6.40 -4.44
N LEU A 339 12.16 -7.55 -4.46
CA LEU A 339 12.37 -8.64 -3.52
C LEU A 339 13.78 -9.25 -3.64
N ALA A 340 14.29 -9.40 -4.85
CA ALA A 340 15.64 -9.91 -5.09
C ALA A 340 16.75 -8.93 -4.65
N LEU A 341 16.49 -7.63 -4.75
CA LEU A 341 17.42 -6.58 -4.31
C LEU A 341 17.40 -6.34 -2.80
N ARG A 342 16.31 -6.71 -2.12
CA ARG A 342 16.13 -6.54 -0.66
C ARG A 342 17.36 -6.98 0.16
N PRO A 343 17.81 -8.26 0.12
CA PRO A 343 18.93 -8.70 0.95
C PRO A 343 20.26 -8.05 0.55
N ARG A 344 20.42 -7.65 -0.72
CA ARG A 344 21.67 -7.08 -1.24
C ARG A 344 21.86 -5.61 -0.88
N LEU A 345 20.79 -4.83 -0.96
CA LEU A 345 20.84 -3.37 -0.81
C LEU A 345 20.48 -2.90 0.60
N PHE A 346 19.73 -3.71 1.36
CA PHE A 346 19.31 -3.37 2.72
C PHE A 346 19.83 -4.36 3.77
N GLY A 347 20.53 -5.43 3.37
CA GLY A 347 20.98 -6.51 4.26
C GLY A 347 19.82 -7.34 4.82
N ASP A 348 20.11 -8.34 5.64
CA ASP A 348 19.10 -9.00 6.49
C ASP A 348 18.52 -8.04 7.57
N ALA A 349 19.16 -6.87 7.73
CA ALA A 349 18.64 -5.71 8.43
C ALA A 349 17.58 -4.91 7.63
N GLY A 350 17.33 -5.27 6.36
CA GLY A 350 16.24 -4.80 5.50
C GLY A 350 14.87 -5.41 5.86
N SER A 351 14.80 -5.99 7.05
CA SER A 351 13.61 -6.23 7.84
C SER A 351 13.18 -4.99 8.63
N ALA A 352 13.68 -3.77 8.38
CA ALA A 352 13.12 -2.52 8.93
C ALA A 352 11.73 -2.19 8.32
N GLY A 353 10.77 -3.08 8.60
CA GLY A 353 9.42 -3.19 8.06
C GLY A 353 8.76 -4.52 8.48
N ALA A 354 9.54 -5.48 8.98
CA ALA A 354 9.10 -6.25 10.14
C ALA A 354 9.49 -5.39 11.35
N GLU A 355 8.51 -4.84 12.08
CA GLU A 355 8.81 -4.30 13.41
C GLU A 355 9.70 -5.30 14.15
N ARG A 356 10.66 -4.81 14.95
CA ARG A 356 11.26 -5.66 15.98
C ARG A 356 10.08 -6.35 16.66
N PRO A 357 10.03 -7.70 16.75
CA PRO A 357 8.86 -8.35 17.29
C PRO A 357 8.56 -7.74 18.65
N SER A 358 7.37 -7.16 18.79
CA SER A 358 6.95 -6.47 19.99
C SER A 358 6.24 -7.45 20.91
N VAL A 359 6.74 -7.59 22.13
CA VAL A 359 6.22 -8.49 23.15
C VAL A 359 5.67 -7.69 24.31
N LEU A 360 4.38 -7.87 24.59
CA LEU A 360 3.71 -7.31 25.76
C LEU A 360 3.42 -8.41 26.78
N PHE A 361 4.00 -8.26 27.97
CA PHE A 361 3.71 -9.11 29.12
C PHE A 361 2.59 -8.51 29.96
N VAL A 362 1.51 -9.27 30.16
CA VAL A 362 0.32 -8.82 30.89
C VAL A 362 0.10 -9.71 32.11
N CYS A 363 -0.02 -9.10 33.29
CA CYS A 363 -0.56 -9.78 34.47
C CYS A 363 -1.59 -8.87 35.17
N VAL A 364 -2.17 -9.29 36.30
CA VAL A 364 -3.19 -8.47 36.98
C VAL A 364 -2.59 -7.15 37.46
N HIS A 365 -1.53 -7.21 38.28
CA HIS A 365 -1.00 -6.03 38.99
C HIS A 365 0.24 -5.36 38.39
N ASN A 366 0.84 -5.94 37.35
CA ASN A 366 2.13 -5.48 36.78
C ASN A 366 3.23 -5.19 37.82
N ALA A 367 3.25 -6.00 38.89
CA ALA A 367 4.13 -5.83 40.03
C ALA A 367 5.07 -7.02 40.29
N GLY A 368 5.01 -8.07 39.45
CA GLY A 368 5.77 -9.30 39.68
C GLY A 368 6.08 -10.03 38.38
N ARG A 369 5.27 -11.03 38.01
CA ARG A 369 5.49 -11.89 36.84
C ARG A 369 5.83 -11.11 35.55
N SER A 370 4.97 -10.16 35.15
CA SER A 370 5.19 -9.40 33.91
C SER A 370 6.38 -8.45 33.95
N GLN A 371 6.76 -7.94 35.13
CA GLN A 371 7.96 -7.11 35.29
C GLN A 371 9.23 -7.95 35.18
N MET A 372 9.28 -9.09 35.88
CA MET A 372 10.41 -10.02 35.80
C MET A 372 10.59 -10.54 34.36
N ALA A 373 9.51 -10.92 33.69
CA ALA A 373 9.55 -11.42 32.31
C ALA A 373 10.02 -10.35 31.32
N ALA A 374 9.48 -9.12 31.41
CA ALA A 374 9.88 -8.02 30.54
C ALA A 374 11.36 -7.64 30.73
N ALA A 375 11.82 -7.58 31.98
CA ALA A 375 13.21 -7.25 32.27
C ALA A 375 14.17 -8.36 31.82
N LEU A 376 13.83 -9.65 32.04
CA LEU A 376 14.62 -10.77 31.54
C LEU A 376 14.70 -10.79 30.01
N LEU A 377 13.57 -10.59 29.32
CA LEU A 377 13.55 -10.54 27.87
C LEU A 377 14.39 -9.37 27.34
N SER A 378 14.26 -8.19 27.94
CA SER A 378 15.07 -7.01 27.58
C SER A 378 16.55 -7.24 27.82
N HIS A 379 16.92 -7.87 28.94
CA HIS A 379 18.30 -8.18 29.28
C HIS A 379 18.94 -9.20 28.32
N LEU A 380 18.21 -10.25 27.95
CA LEU A 380 18.73 -11.35 27.11
C LEU A 380 18.65 -11.05 25.60
N ALA A 381 17.59 -10.37 25.15
CA ALA A 381 17.40 -10.04 23.75
C ALA A 381 18.12 -8.74 23.35
N GLY A 382 18.40 -7.85 24.30
CA GLY A 382 18.88 -6.50 24.04
C GLY A 382 17.89 -5.75 23.13
N ASP A 383 18.42 -4.98 22.18
CA ASP A 383 17.62 -4.18 21.25
C ASP A 383 16.94 -4.99 20.12
N ARG A 384 16.98 -6.32 20.15
CA ARG A 384 16.44 -7.18 19.08
C ARG A 384 14.92 -7.36 19.14
N ILE A 385 14.33 -7.16 20.32
CA ILE A 385 12.90 -7.35 20.59
C ILE A 385 12.40 -6.09 21.30
N GLU A 386 11.26 -5.55 20.89
CA GLU A 386 10.62 -4.45 21.63
C GLU A 386 9.81 -5.05 22.79
N VAL A 387 10.09 -4.63 24.04
CA VAL A 387 9.51 -5.27 25.22
C VAL A 387 8.68 -4.27 26.01
N ARG A 388 7.46 -4.67 26.38
CA ARG A 388 6.54 -3.89 27.22
C ARG A 388 5.93 -4.76 28.31
N SER A 389 5.47 -4.14 29.40
CA SER A 389 4.68 -4.81 30.43
C SER A 389 3.53 -3.91 30.88
N ALA A 390 2.40 -4.53 31.25
CA ALA A 390 1.23 -3.81 31.74
C ALA A 390 0.34 -4.68 32.66
N GLY A 391 -0.58 -4.01 33.38
CA GLY A 391 -1.46 -4.58 34.38
C GLY A 391 -2.93 -4.23 34.12
N THR A 392 -3.85 -5.18 34.28
CA THR A 392 -5.29 -4.87 34.22
C THR A 392 -5.74 -4.03 35.41
N GLU A 393 -5.13 -4.25 36.57
CA GLU A 393 -5.34 -3.52 37.83
C GLU A 393 -3.96 -3.25 38.48
N PRO A 394 -3.15 -2.32 37.94
CA PRO A 394 -1.78 -2.09 38.40
C PRO A 394 -1.69 -1.79 39.90
N ALA A 395 -0.72 -2.39 40.59
CA ALA A 395 -0.43 -2.05 41.98
C ALA A 395 0.37 -0.74 42.08
N ASP A 396 0.42 -0.16 43.28
CA ASP A 396 1.17 1.08 43.53
C ASP A 396 2.70 0.90 43.45
N GLN A 397 3.18 -0.32 43.69
CA GLN A 397 4.60 -0.64 43.71
C GLN A 397 4.88 -2.07 43.26
N ILE A 398 6.10 -2.31 42.77
CA ILE A 398 6.58 -3.65 42.42
C ILE A 398 6.85 -4.45 43.69
N ASN A 399 6.61 -5.76 43.63
CA ASN A 399 6.81 -6.69 44.72
C ASN A 399 8.30 -6.66 45.18
N PRO A 400 8.58 -6.32 46.45
CA PRO A 400 9.96 -6.25 46.96
C PRO A 400 10.75 -7.55 46.81
N ALA A 401 10.08 -8.71 46.91
CA ALA A 401 10.74 -10.00 46.69
C ALA A 401 11.14 -10.18 45.22
N ALA A 402 10.34 -9.68 44.26
CA ALA A 402 10.69 -9.70 42.84
C ALA A 402 11.92 -8.80 42.56
N ILE A 403 11.98 -7.62 43.19
CA ILE A 403 13.15 -6.72 43.09
C ILE A 403 14.40 -7.42 43.62
N ALA A 404 14.31 -8.03 44.82
CA ALA A 404 15.43 -8.72 45.44
C ALA A 404 15.98 -9.85 44.57
N VAL A 405 15.13 -10.72 44.02
CA VAL A 405 15.59 -11.84 43.19
C VAL A 405 16.13 -11.40 41.82
N MET A 406 15.63 -10.30 41.25
CA MET A 406 16.16 -9.78 39.98
C MET A 406 17.52 -9.09 40.18
N ALA A 407 17.68 -8.39 41.31
CA ALA A 407 18.96 -7.79 41.70
C ALA A 407 20.07 -8.82 41.91
N GLU A 408 19.76 -10.06 42.32
CA GLU A 408 20.73 -11.18 42.36
C GLU A 408 21.39 -11.43 40.99
N TRP A 409 20.69 -11.16 39.89
CA TRP A 409 21.19 -11.28 38.51
C TRP A 409 21.66 -9.94 37.93
N GLY A 410 21.71 -8.88 38.75
CA GLY A 410 22.07 -7.54 38.30
C GLY A 410 21.03 -6.87 37.39
N ILE A 411 19.78 -7.33 37.42
CA ILE A 411 18.69 -6.78 36.60
C ILE A 411 17.82 -5.88 37.49
N ASP A 412 17.77 -4.60 37.16
CA ASP A 412 16.88 -3.64 37.82
C ASP A 412 15.47 -3.71 37.22
N ILE A 413 14.48 -3.81 38.09
CA ILE A 413 13.06 -3.82 37.72
C ILE A 413 12.26 -2.73 38.43
N THR A 414 12.89 -1.70 39.00
CA THR A 414 12.23 -0.65 39.82
C THR A 414 11.36 0.35 39.02
N ASP A 415 10.82 -0.07 37.87
CA ASP A 415 9.90 0.73 37.06
C ASP A 415 8.52 0.87 37.74
N VAL A 416 7.70 1.82 37.30
CA VAL A 416 6.35 2.01 37.82
C VAL A 416 5.39 1.03 37.13
N PRO A 417 4.52 0.31 37.86
CA PRO A 417 3.47 -0.50 37.25
C PRO A 417 2.55 0.32 36.32
N LYS A 418 2.28 -0.19 35.12
CA LYS A 418 1.58 0.51 34.04
C LYS A 418 0.21 -0.12 33.78
N VAL A 419 -0.79 0.72 33.48
CA VAL A 419 -2.13 0.25 33.11
C VAL A 419 -2.14 -0.35 31.70
N LEU A 420 -2.87 -1.46 31.54
CA LEU A 420 -3.11 -2.11 30.26
C LEU A 420 -4.06 -1.26 29.42
N THR A 421 -3.62 -0.88 28.22
CA THR A 421 -4.45 -0.17 27.24
C THR A 421 -4.72 -1.06 26.02
N ALA A 422 -5.87 -0.84 25.37
CA ALA A 422 -6.21 -1.51 24.11
C ALA A 422 -5.13 -1.30 23.03
N ASP A 423 -4.62 -0.06 22.92
CA ASP A 423 -3.58 0.29 21.97
C ASP A 423 -2.26 -0.46 22.22
N ALA A 424 -1.88 -0.68 23.48
CA ALA A 424 -0.68 -1.44 23.82
C ALA A 424 -0.79 -2.90 23.36
N VAL A 425 -1.98 -3.51 23.49
CA VAL A 425 -2.24 -4.88 23.03
C VAL A 425 -2.24 -4.93 21.50
N GLN A 426 -2.94 -4.01 20.83
CA GLN A 426 -3.09 -3.99 19.38
C GLN A 426 -1.77 -3.69 18.64
N SER A 427 -0.87 -2.93 19.26
CA SER A 427 0.47 -2.62 18.73
C SER A 427 1.55 -3.64 19.11
N SER A 428 1.16 -4.80 19.67
CA SER A 428 2.08 -5.88 20.04
C SER A 428 1.93 -7.06 19.08
N ALA A 429 3.04 -7.58 18.57
CA ALA A 429 3.05 -8.80 17.76
C ALA A 429 2.71 -10.04 18.62
N VAL A 430 3.14 -10.02 19.88
CA VAL A 430 2.98 -11.10 20.85
C VAL A 430 2.47 -10.54 22.17
N VAL A 431 1.37 -11.10 22.68
CA VAL A 431 0.86 -10.81 24.02
C VAL A 431 0.95 -12.07 24.86
N ILE A 432 1.58 -11.95 26.02
CA ILE A 432 1.77 -13.04 26.97
C ILE A 432 0.97 -12.73 28.24
N THR A 433 -0.09 -13.50 28.47
CA THR A 433 -0.96 -13.36 29.64
C THR A 433 -0.45 -14.23 30.78
N MET A 434 -0.50 -13.68 32.00
CA MET A 434 -0.03 -14.32 33.22
C MET A 434 -1.04 -14.09 34.36
N GLY A 435 -2.21 -14.73 34.21
CA GLY A 435 -3.28 -14.72 35.22
C GLY A 435 -4.31 -13.59 35.09
N CYS A 436 -4.36 -12.86 33.95
CA CYS A 436 -5.36 -11.81 33.71
C CYS A 436 -6.66 -12.31 33.05
N GLY A 437 -6.75 -13.59 32.65
CA GLY A 437 -7.98 -14.21 32.12
C GLY A 437 -8.66 -13.40 31.00
N ASP A 438 -9.99 -13.36 31.04
CA ASP A 438 -10.84 -12.66 30.06
C ASP A 438 -10.80 -11.12 30.17
N THR A 439 -10.10 -10.58 31.18
CA THR A 439 -9.96 -9.12 31.38
C THR A 439 -8.97 -8.49 30.39
N CYS A 440 -8.13 -9.29 29.74
CA CYS A 440 -7.24 -8.81 28.69
C CYS A 440 -8.03 -8.60 27.38
N PRO A 441 -7.98 -7.39 26.77
CA PRO A 441 -8.59 -7.16 25.46
C PRO A 441 -8.06 -8.14 24.42
N HIS A 442 -8.96 -8.79 23.67
CA HIS A 442 -8.60 -9.77 22.65
C HIS A 442 -8.79 -9.18 21.24
N PHE A 443 -7.72 -9.17 20.46
CA PHE A 443 -7.69 -8.71 19.06
C PHE A 443 -7.35 -9.88 18.13
N PRO A 444 -8.08 -10.09 17.02
CA PRO A 444 -7.85 -11.23 16.13
C PRO A 444 -6.45 -11.29 15.49
N ASP A 445 -5.79 -10.15 15.33
CA ASP A 445 -4.52 -10.01 14.62
C ASP A 445 -3.29 -10.08 15.55
N VAL A 446 -3.51 -10.25 16.86
CA VAL A 446 -2.46 -10.36 17.89
C VAL A 446 -2.33 -11.82 18.31
N SER A 447 -1.09 -12.32 18.42
CA SER A 447 -0.88 -13.69 18.86
C SER A 447 -0.75 -13.76 20.39
N TYR A 448 -1.64 -14.52 21.03
CA TYR A 448 -1.72 -14.65 22.50
C TYR A 448 -1.12 -15.96 23.00
N ARG A 449 -0.36 -15.89 24.10
CA ARG A 449 0.15 -17.05 24.83
C ARG A 449 -0.24 -16.90 26.29
N ASP A 450 -0.70 -17.98 26.90
CA ASP A 450 -1.00 -17.98 28.35
C ASP A 450 0.09 -18.74 29.10
N TRP A 451 0.83 -18.01 29.94
CA TRP A 451 1.87 -18.57 30.79
C TRP A 451 1.32 -18.82 32.19
N ARG A 452 1.16 -20.11 32.51
CA ARG A 452 0.71 -20.56 33.83
C ARG A 452 1.86 -20.53 34.82
N LEU A 453 1.97 -19.41 35.52
CA LEU A 453 3.01 -19.16 36.52
C LEU A 453 2.39 -19.00 37.91
N ARG A 454 3.13 -19.39 38.95
CA ARG A 454 2.76 -19.18 40.35
C ARG A 454 2.69 -17.68 40.68
N ASP A 455 1.93 -17.32 41.71
CA ASP A 455 1.85 -15.93 42.16
C ASP A 455 2.95 -15.54 43.12
N PRO A 456 3.80 -14.55 42.80
CA PRO A 456 4.82 -14.07 43.73
C PRO A 456 4.24 -13.23 44.89
N ALA A 457 2.99 -12.78 44.83
CA ALA A 457 2.39 -11.96 45.88
C ALA A 457 2.35 -12.69 47.23
N GLY A 458 2.92 -12.07 48.27
CA GLY A 458 2.96 -12.62 49.62
C GLY A 458 3.86 -13.85 49.82
N GLN A 459 4.61 -14.27 48.80
CA GLN A 459 5.51 -15.42 48.87
C GLN A 459 6.90 -15.03 49.42
N PRO A 460 7.62 -15.97 50.09
CA PRO A 460 9.00 -15.75 50.49
C PRO A 460 9.94 -15.64 49.28
N VAL A 461 11.09 -14.97 49.47
CA VAL A 461 12.08 -14.69 48.41
C VAL A 461 12.52 -15.97 47.69
N GLU A 462 12.68 -17.08 48.42
CA GLU A 462 13.05 -18.39 47.86
C GLU A 462 12.02 -18.93 46.88
N ALA A 463 10.72 -18.75 47.18
CA ALA A 463 9.65 -19.16 46.28
C ALA A 463 9.59 -18.26 45.04
N VAL A 464 9.81 -16.96 45.21
CA VAL A 464 9.90 -16.00 44.10
C VAL A 464 11.13 -16.27 43.21
N ARG A 465 12.23 -16.76 43.79
CA ARG A 465 13.43 -17.18 43.06
C ARG A 465 13.12 -18.34 42.09
N ALA A 466 12.36 -19.33 42.53
CA ALA A 466 11.89 -20.41 41.67
C ALA A 466 10.97 -19.89 40.55
N ILE A 467 10.11 -18.90 40.83
CA ILE A 467 9.26 -18.27 39.80
C ILE A 467 10.11 -17.52 38.75
N ARG A 468 11.17 -16.82 39.17
CA ARG A 468 12.13 -16.17 38.25
C ARG A 468 12.77 -17.18 37.32
N GLU A 469 13.15 -18.35 37.84
CA GLU A 469 13.77 -19.43 37.06
C GLU A 469 12.80 -20.00 36.02
N ASP A 470 11.55 -20.29 36.40
CA ASP A 470 10.49 -20.70 35.46
C ASP A 470 10.30 -19.66 34.34
N ILE A 471 10.25 -18.36 34.69
CA ILE A 471 10.12 -17.27 33.73
C ILE A 471 11.33 -17.23 32.79
N ALA A 472 12.54 -17.42 33.31
CA ALA A 472 13.75 -17.38 32.50
C ALA A 472 13.76 -18.49 31.43
N GLU A 473 13.27 -19.68 31.75
CA GLU A 473 13.14 -20.76 30.76
C GLU A 473 12.12 -20.42 29.66
N LEU A 474 10.95 -19.90 30.04
CA LEU A 474 9.92 -19.48 29.08
C LEU A 474 10.39 -18.32 28.19
N VAL A 475 11.12 -17.35 28.76
CA VAL A 475 11.73 -16.24 28.01
C VAL A 475 12.76 -16.74 27.01
N ARG A 476 13.58 -17.74 27.36
CA ARG A 476 14.54 -18.34 26.41
C ARG A 476 13.83 -19.02 25.24
N ALA A 477 12.81 -19.84 25.52
CA ALA A 477 12.03 -20.49 24.49
C ALA A 477 11.36 -19.47 23.55
N LEU A 478 10.88 -18.36 24.11
CA LEU A 478 10.31 -17.26 23.34
C LEU A 478 11.34 -16.53 22.47
N ILE A 479 12.55 -16.28 22.98
CA ILE A 479 13.63 -15.68 22.19
C ILE A 479 14.01 -16.60 21.02
N GLU A 480 14.10 -17.90 21.26
CA GLU A 480 14.41 -18.89 20.24
C GLU A 480 13.29 -18.97 19.18
N GLU A 481 12.01 -18.93 19.60
CA GLU A 481 10.85 -18.84 18.71
C GLU A 481 10.91 -17.58 17.83
N LEU A 482 11.19 -16.42 18.42
CA LEU A 482 11.09 -15.13 17.73
C LEU A 482 12.33 -14.78 16.89
N LEU A 483 13.53 -15.21 17.30
CA LEU A 483 14.80 -14.84 16.66
C LEU A 483 15.50 -16.03 15.97
N GLY A 484 15.01 -17.26 16.12
CA GLY A 484 15.58 -18.44 15.47
C GLY A 484 17.01 -18.77 15.89
N THR A 485 17.46 -18.28 17.05
CA THR A 485 18.84 -18.45 17.56
C THR A 485 18.81 -19.22 18.89
N THR A 486 19.46 -20.38 18.96
CA THR A 486 19.66 -21.13 20.21
C THR A 486 20.69 -20.40 21.08
N MET A 487 20.24 -19.79 22.18
CA MET A 487 21.14 -19.12 23.13
C MET A 487 21.55 -20.06 24.27
N THR A 488 22.86 -20.26 24.44
CA THR A 488 23.45 -20.81 25.68
C THR A 488 23.72 -19.65 26.64
N ILE A 489 23.31 -19.77 27.91
CA ILE A 489 23.57 -18.73 28.92
C ILE A 489 24.72 -19.15 29.82
N GLU A 490 25.70 -18.28 29.99
CA GLU A 490 26.55 -18.25 31.19
C GLU A 490 25.73 -17.66 32.33
N ILE A 491 25.19 -18.52 33.20
CA ILE A 491 24.58 -18.10 34.45
C ILE A 491 25.73 -17.51 35.30
N PRO A 492 25.69 -16.24 35.73
CA PRO A 492 26.68 -15.76 36.68
C PRO A 492 26.56 -16.64 37.91
N ALA A 493 27.61 -17.41 38.21
CA ALA A 493 27.66 -18.25 39.40
C ALA A 493 27.31 -17.35 40.59
N GLY A 494 26.18 -17.66 41.24
CA GLY A 494 25.73 -16.90 42.40
C GLY A 494 26.88 -16.74 43.38
N LYS A 495 27.15 -15.51 43.82
CA LYS A 495 28.05 -15.30 44.96
C LYS A 495 27.49 -16.11 46.11
N GLY A 496 28.17 -17.21 46.41
CA GLY A 496 27.77 -18.16 47.43
C GLY A 496 27.84 -17.54 48.81
N ARG A 497 26.80 -17.86 49.59
CA ARG A 497 26.64 -17.76 51.05
C ARG A 497 26.64 -16.38 51.68
#